data_AF-A0A804ILH9-F1
#
_entry.id   AF-A0A804ILH9-F1
#
_cell.length_a   1.000
_cell.length_b   1.000
_cell.length_c   1.000
_cell.angle_alpha   90.00
_cell.angle_beta   90.00
_cell.angle_gamma   90.00
#
_symmetry.space_group_name_H-M   'P 1'
#
loop_
_entity.id
_entity.type
_entity.pdbx_description
1 polymer ?
#
loop_
_entity_poly.entity_id
_entity_poly.type
_entity_poly.pdbx_seq_one_letter_code
_entity_poly.pdbx_strand_id
1 'polypeptide(L)'
;MGFEFPHREPRSLPPIQTRAIDMKPLEEDQSKSTSSEEVEHCVTPRSEQQEAKPALVCPPAPRKPRPAKRKLRPPPNGYYPVPTDLASVFVPLPCPANKKVRVG
;
A
#
# COMPACT_ATOMS: atom_id res chain seq x y z
N MET A 1 -8.16 -28.47 10.86
CA MET A 1 -9.41 -27.73 10.59
C MET A 1 -9.13 -26.78 9.43
N GLY A 2 -9.65 -27.10 8.25
CA GLY A 2 -9.40 -26.33 7.02
C GLY A 2 -10.25 -25.07 6.96
N PHE A 3 -9.69 -23.97 6.46
CA PHE A 3 -10.43 -22.76 6.12
C PHE A 3 -10.96 -22.90 4.69
N GLU A 4 -12.26 -23.09 4.54
CA GLU A 4 -12.93 -22.99 3.25
C GLU A 4 -13.34 -21.54 3.02
N PHE A 5 -12.78 -20.92 1.98
CA PHE A 5 -13.26 -19.64 1.50
C PHE A 5 -14.45 -19.91 0.57
N PRO A 6 -15.67 -19.41 0.86
CA PRO A 6 -16.75 -19.50 -0.11
C PRO A 6 -16.32 -18.70 -1.35
N HIS A 7 -16.16 -19.40 -2.46
CA HIS A 7 -15.88 -18.79 -3.76
C HIS A 7 -17.12 -17.98 -4.19
N ARG A 8 -17.18 -16.72 -3.74
CA ARG A 8 -18.18 -15.78 -4.21
C ARG A 8 -17.73 -15.29 -5.58
N GLU A 9 -18.27 -15.91 -6.61
CA GLU A 9 -18.08 -15.47 -7.98
C GLU A 9 -18.52 -14.01 -8.11
N PRO A 10 -17.66 -13.10 -8.60
CA PRO A 10 -18.02 -11.71 -8.74
C PRO A 10 -19.13 -11.59 -9.78
N ARG A 11 -20.30 -11.09 -9.35
CA ARG A 11 -21.40 -10.80 -10.26
C ARG A 11 -20.91 -9.82 -11.32
N SER A 12 -20.95 -10.24 -12.58
CA SER A 12 -20.66 -9.38 -13.72
C SER A 12 -21.67 -8.23 -13.71
N LEU A 13 -21.17 -7.00 -13.54
CA LEU A 13 -21.99 -5.80 -13.63
C LEU A 13 -21.96 -5.28 -15.07
N PRO A 14 -23.09 -4.76 -15.59
CA PRO A 14 -23.13 -4.20 -16.93
C PRO A 14 -22.18 -2.98 -17.04
N PRO A 15 -21.64 -2.71 -18.24
CA PRO A 15 -20.81 -1.53 -18.48
C PRO A 15 -21.55 -0.24 -18.14
N ILE A 16 -20.93 0.61 -17.33
CA ILE A 16 -21.47 1.92 -16.99
C ILE A 16 -21.34 2.83 -18.21
N GLN A 17 -22.47 3.33 -18.73
CA GLN A 17 -22.48 4.34 -19.77
C GLN A 17 -22.49 5.73 -19.12
N THR A 18 -21.38 6.46 -19.24
CA THR A 18 -21.33 7.87 -18.88
C THR A 18 -21.62 8.70 -20.13
N ARG A 19 -22.67 9.50 -20.10
CA ARG A 19 -22.86 10.57 -21.09
C ARG A 19 -22.20 11.84 -20.57
N ALA A 20 -21.47 12.54 -21.43
CA ALA A 20 -21.00 13.87 -21.12
C ALA A 20 -22.22 14.80 -20.94
N ILE A 21 -22.22 15.58 -19.86
CA ILE A 21 -23.21 16.64 -19.70
C ILE A 21 -22.71 17.79 -20.58
N ASP A 22 -23.34 17.97 -21.74
CA ASP A 22 -23.13 19.17 -22.56
C ASP A 22 -23.70 20.37 -21.78
N MET A 23 -22.82 21.19 -21.22
CA MET A 23 -23.18 22.46 -20.58
C MET A 23 -23.55 23.47 -21.68
N LYS A 24 -24.78 23.40 -22.18
CA LYS A 24 -25.39 24.52 -22.92
C LYS A 24 -26.16 25.40 -21.94
N PRO A 25 -25.85 26.70 -21.85
CA PRO A 25 -26.67 27.63 -21.08
C PRO A 25 -27.79 28.16 -21.98
N LEU A 26 -29.05 27.81 -21.71
CA LEU A 26 -30.20 28.60 -22.18
C LEU A 26 -31.50 28.23 -21.46
N GLU A 27 -31.97 29.19 -20.66
CA GLU A 27 -33.37 29.61 -20.42
C GLU A 27 -34.37 28.67 -19.72
N GLU A 28 -35.06 29.27 -18.74
CA GLU A 28 -36.31 28.80 -18.15
C GLU A 28 -37.33 28.42 -19.24
N ASP A 29 -37.75 27.16 -19.24
CA ASP A 29 -39.10 26.81 -19.68
C ASP A 29 -39.70 25.79 -18.70
N GLN A 30 -40.68 26.27 -17.95
CA GLN A 30 -41.41 25.54 -16.94
C GLN A 30 -42.39 24.58 -17.62
N SER A 31 -41.94 23.37 -17.91
CA SER A 31 -42.79 22.30 -18.46
C SER A 31 -42.80 21.06 -17.55
N LYS A 32 -43.73 21.08 -16.60
CA LYS A 32 -44.50 19.94 -16.04
C LYS A 32 -43.79 18.56 -16.04
N SER A 33 -43.06 18.27 -14.97
CA SER A 33 -42.65 16.90 -14.62
C SER A 33 -43.70 16.25 -13.71
N THR A 34 -44.58 15.43 -14.29
CA THR A 34 -45.35 14.42 -13.56
C THR A 34 -44.58 13.11 -13.61
N SER A 35 -43.81 12.82 -12.56
CA SER A 35 -43.36 11.48 -12.19
C SER A 35 -43.06 11.48 -10.67
N SER A 36 -44.12 11.64 -9.89
CA SER A 36 -44.21 11.02 -8.56
C SER A 36 -44.46 9.53 -8.87
N GLU A 37 -43.63 8.59 -8.47
CA GLU A 37 -43.75 7.89 -7.20
C GLU A 37 -42.58 6.89 -7.07
N GLU A 38 -41.38 7.36 -6.74
CA GLU A 38 -40.35 6.59 -6.03
C GLU A 38 -39.19 7.51 -5.66
N VAL A 39 -39.55 8.62 -4.99
CA VAL A 39 -38.61 9.25 -4.06
C VAL A 39 -38.61 8.37 -2.82
N GLU A 40 -38.09 7.14 -2.96
CA GLU A 40 -37.71 6.34 -1.80
C GLU A 40 -36.73 7.23 -1.04
N HIS A 41 -37.20 7.74 0.10
CA HIS A 41 -36.61 8.88 0.79
C HIS A 41 -35.10 8.71 0.87
N CYS A 42 -34.35 9.54 0.12
CA CYS A 42 -32.90 9.59 0.22
C CYS A 42 -32.58 10.19 1.60
N VAL A 43 -32.52 9.35 2.61
CA VAL A 43 -32.20 9.72 3.98
C VAL A 43 -30.72 9.48 4.19
N THR A 44 -29.95 10.56 4.36
CA THR A 44 -28.58 10.46 4.85
C THR A 44 -28.63 9.87 6.26
N PRO A 45 -27.99 8.71 6.52
CA PRO A 45 -27.94 8.15 7.87
C PRO A 45 -27.31 9.18 8.82
N ARG A 46 -28.00 9.51 9.91
CA ARG A 46 -27.51 10.48 10.90
C ARG A 46 -26.51 9.79 11.83
N SER A 47 -25.44 10.49 12.22
CA SER A 47 -24.41 9.89 13.09
C SER A 47 -24.96 9.43 14.45
N GLU A 48 -26.05 10.05 14.92
CA GLU A 48 -26.76 9.70 16.14
C GLU A 48 -27.38 8.29 16.10
N GLN A 49 -27.67 7.77 14.90
CA GLN A 49 -28.25 6.44 14.69
C GLN A 49 -27.17 5.35 14.56
N GLN A 50 -25.89 5.73 14.57
CA GLN A 50 -24.78 4.81 14.39
C GLN A 50 -23.89 4.85 15.62
N GLU A 51 -24.02 3.84 16.49
CA GLU A 51 -23.06 3.64 17.58
C GLU A 51 -21.66 3.41 16.97
N ALA A 52 -20.73 4.32 17.27
CA ALA A 52 -19.35 4.18 16.85
C ALA A 52 -18.77 2.93 17.51
N LYS A 53 -18.31 1.98 16.68
CA LYS A 53 -17.61 0.80 17.18
C LYS A 53 -16.42 1.26 18.03
N PRO A 54 -16.15 0.60 19.18
CA PRO A 54 -15.00 0.95 19.99
C PRO A 54 -13.73 0.85 19.16
N ALA A 55 -12.80 1.78 19.41
CA ALA A 55 -11.54 1.82 18.71
C ALA A 55 -10.80 0.48 18.88
N LEU A 56 -10.49 -0.19 17.77
CA LEU A 56 -9.73 -1.43 17.81
C LEU A 56 -8.28 -1.10 18.18
N VAL A 57 -7.83 -1.62 19.31
CA VAL A 57 -6.43 -1.53 19.72
C VAL A 57 -5.62 -2.48 18.86
N CYS A 58 -4.60 -1.94 18.19
CA CYS A 58 -3.68 -2.75 17.41
C CYS A 58 -2.90 -3.68 18.36
N PRO A 59 -2.86 -5.00 18.10
CA PRO A 59 -2.01 -5.89 18.87
C PRO A 59 -0.53 -5.45 18.74
N PRO A 60 0.32 -5.77 19.73
CA PRO A 60 1.72 -5.39 19.68
C PRO A 60 2.39 -5.93 18.40
N ALA A 61 3.27 -5.11 17.81
CA ALA A 61 3.95 -5.45 16.57
C ALA A 61 4.66 -6.82 16.69
N PRO A 62 4.55 -7.70 15.67
CA PRO A 62 5.26 -8.97 15.64
C PRO A 62 6.76 -8.75 15.86
N ARG A 63 7.33 -9.42 16.88
CA ARG A 63 8.75 -9.30 17.20
C ARG A 63 9.53 -10.42 16.52
N LYS A 64 10.50 -10.06 15.68
CA LYS A 64 11.47 -11.03 15.14
C LYS A 64 12.29 -11.62 16.29
N PRO A 65 12.60 -12.93 16.26
CA PRO A 65 13.51 -13.53 17.24
C PRO A 65 14.85 -12.80 17.17
N ARG A 66 15.43 -12.50 18.34
CA ARG A 66 16.73 -11.84 18.40
C ARG A 66 17.76 -12.79 17.77
N PRO A 67 18.62 -12.29 16.85
CA PRO A 67 19.70 -13.11 16.33
C PRO A 67 20.59 -13.58 17.48
N ALA A 68 21.10 -14.81 17.38
CA ALA A 68 22.00 -15.36 18.37
C ALA A 68 23.19 -14.39 18.57
N LYS A 69 23.53 -14.08 19.83
CA LYS A 69 24.70 -13.27 20.16
C LYS A 69 25.93 -13.97 19.56
N ARG A 70 26.49 -13.42 18.48
CA ARG A 70 27.75 -13.89 17.92
C ARG A 70 28.83 -13.69 18.98
N LYS A 71 29.51 -14.76 19.38
CA LYS A 71 30.68 -14.70 20.27
C LYS A 71 31.91 -14.24 19.48
N LEU A 72 31.84 -13.07 18.85
CA LEU A 72 33.03 -12.47 18.27
C LEU A 72 33.78 -11.81 19.42
N ARG A 73 34.81 -12.49 19.92
CA ARG A 73 35.77 -11.85 20.81
C ARG A 73 36.61 -10.85 19.99
N PRO A 74 36.99 -9.71 20.58
CA PRO A 74 37.94 -8.82 19.94
C PRO A 74 39.28 -9.56 19.70
N PRO A 75 40.03 -9.19 18.67
CA PRO A 75 41.37 -9.73 18.46
C PRO A 75 42.24 -9.53 19.70
N PRO A 76 43.11 -10.49 20.04
CA PRO A 76 44.00 -10.36 21.20
C PRO A 76 44.93 -9.13 21.09
N ASN A 77 45.30 -8.75 19.87
CA ASN A 77 46.21 -7.63 19.59
C ASN A 77 45.46 -6.33 19.21
N GLY A 78 44.16 -6.23 19.48
CA GLY A 78 43.32 -5.07 19.13
C GLY A 78 42.97 -4.93 17.66
N TYR A 79 43.81 -5.44 16.76
CA TYR A 79 43.61 -5.43 15.31
C TYR A 79 43.53 -6.85 14.75
N TYR A 80 42.74 -7.02 13.68
CA TYR A 80 42.80 -8.23 12.86
C TYR A 80 44.06 -8.17 11.98
N PRO A 81 44.72 -9.31 11.73
CA PRO A 81 45.83 -9.35 10.78
C PRO A 81 45.33 -8.88 9.42
N VAL A 82 45.97 -7.84 8.89
CA VAL A 82 45.70 -7.33 7.55
C VAL A 82 46.52 -8.18 6.56
N PRO A 83 45.89 -8.79 5.54
CA PRO A 83 46.61 -9.48 4.49
C PRO A 83 47.66 -8.56 3.85
N THR A 84 48.85 -9.09 3.61
CA THR A 84 49.96 -8.33 3.02
C THR A 84 49.66 -7.88 1.59
N ASP A 85 48.96 -8.73 0.84
CA ASP A 85 48.46 -8.41 -0.49
C ASP A 85 46.97 -8.07 -0.42
N LEU A 86 46.66 -6.80 -0.61
CA LEU A 86 45.28 -6.33 -0.67
C LEU A 86 44.61 -6.71 -2.00
N ALA A 87 45.37 -6.82 -3.09
CA ALA A 87 44.80 -7.08 -4.42
C ALA A 87 44.15 -8.47 -4.51
N SER A 88 44.65 -9.47 -3.79
CA SER A 88 44.03 -10.81 -3.71
C SER A 88 42.75 -10.87 -2.88
N VAL A 89 42.52 -9.92 -1.96
CA VAL A 89 41.33 -9.91 -1.09
C VAL A 89 40.15 -9.24 -1.79
N PHE A 90 40.41 -8.28 -2.67
CA PHE A 90 39.38 -7.55 -3.37
C PHE A 90 39.08 -8.17 -4.73
N VAL A 91 37.83 -8.57 -4.95
CA VAL A 91 37.34 -8.96 -6.28
C VAL A 91 37.06 -7.67 -7.08
N PRO A 92 37.71 -7.46 -8.24
CA PRO A 92 37.41 -6.33 -9.10
C PRO A 92 35.96 -6.40 -9.56
N LEU A 93 35.18 -5.36 -9.29
CA LEU A 93 33.85 -5.24 -9.88
C LEU A 93 33.99 -4.83 -11.35
N PRO A 94 33.25 -5.46 -12.28
CA PRO A 94 33.23 -5.00 -13.65
C PRO A 94 32.67 -3.58 -13.69
N CYS A 95 33.51 -2.61 -14.02
CA CYS A 95 33.08 -1.23 -14.23
C CYS A 95 32.33 -1.15 -15.56
N PRO A 96 31.04 -0.77 -15.59
CA PRO A 96 30.38 -0.47 -16.85
C PRO A 96 31.02 0.79 -17.46
N ALA A 97 31.24 0.77 -18.77
CA ALA A 97 32.05 1.74 -19.52
C ALA A 97 31.63 3.23 -19.36
N ASN A 98 30.44 3.49 -18.85
CA ASN A 98 29.83 4.81 -18.72
C ASN A 98 29.77 5.34 -17.28
N LYS A 99 30.27 4.61 -16.26
CA LYS A 99 30.29 5.12 -14.87
C LYS A 99 31.63 5.78 -14.57
N LYS A 100 31.65 7.11 -14.50
CA LYS A 100 32.82 7.88 -14.05
C LYS A 100 32.98 7.69 -12.54
N VAL A 101 33.97 6.90 -12.13
CA VAL A 101 34.36 6.76 -10.71
C VAL A 101 35.07 8.05 -10.30
N ARG A 102 34.54 8.74 -9.28
CA ARG A 102 35.21 9.91 -8.69
C ARG A 102 36.24 9.41 -7.68
N VAL A 103 37.51 9.49 -8.04
CA VAL A 103 38.63 9.32 -7.11
C VAL A 103 38.75 10.64 -6.33
N GLY A 104 38.67 10.56 -5.01
CA GLY A 104 38.91 11.66 -4.07
C GLY A 104 40.21 11.44 -3.33
#